data_AF-A0A7S2MJ20-F1
#
_entry.id   AF-A0A7S2MJ20-F1
#
_cell.length_a   1.000
_cell.length_b   1.000
_cell.length_c   1.000
_cell.angle_alpha   90.00
_cell.angle_beta   90.00
_cell.angle_gamma   90.00
#
_symmetry.space_group_name_H-M   'P 1'
#
loop_
_entity.id
_entity.type
_entity.pdbx_description
1 polymer ?
#
loop_
_entity_poly.entity_id
_entity_poly.type
_entity_poly.pdbx_seq_one_letter_code
_entity_poly.pdbx_strand_id
1 'polypeptide(L)'
;EHSQVPLLCFVEDHCCSGAYFVACACDEILVDEVSVLGSIGVITESFGIDQALENLGVDRRVQTNTAGRWKGANDPFSKETLDGRAQTQFLLDRTFSHFEESVRAGRGDRLMFTEAKLEAKMLLGE
;
A
#
# COMPACT_ATOMS: atom_id res chain seq x y z
N GLU A 1 -9.21 -14.79 -18.86
CA GLU A 1 -10.47 -15.50 -18.56
C GLU A 1 -10.34 -16.08 -17.15
N HIS A 2 -11.33 -15.86 -16.28
CA HIS A 2 -11.37 -16.50 -14.97
C HIS A 2 -11.77 -17.97 -15.14
N SER A 3 -11.00 -18.86 -14.53
CA SER A 3 -11.37 -20.27 -14.38
C SER A 3 -12.76 -20.38 -13.74
N GLN A 4 -13.56 -21.38 -14.13
CA GLN A 4 -14.86 -21.65 -13.50
C GLN A 4 -14.73 -22.37 -12.14
N VAL A 5 -13.51 -22.51 -11.62
CA VAL A 5 -13.25 -23.10 -10.31
C VAL A 5 -13.48 -22.02 -9.24
N PRO A 6 -14.38 -22.24 -8.27
CA PRO A 6 -14.62 -21.29 -7.19
C PRO A 6 -13.34 -21.03 -6.37
N LEU A 7 -13.09 -19.76 -6.06
CA LEU A 7 -11.98 -19.31 -5.22
C LEU A 7 -12.50 -18.86 -3.86
N LEU A 8 -12.08 -19.58 -2.82
CA LEU A 8 -12.43 -19.28 -1.43
C LEU A 8 -11.21 -18.73 -0.70
N CYS A 9 -11.38 -17.63 0.03
CA CYS A 9 -10.41 -17.13 0.99
C CYS A 9 -10.90 -17.43 2.40
N PHE A 10 -10.05 -18.06 3.22
CA PHE A 10 -10.32 -18.27 4.65
C PHE A 10 -9.34 -17.43 5.46
N VAL A 11 -9.86 -16.64 6.39
CA VAL A 11 -9.10 -15.71 7.23
C VAL A 11 -9.22 -16.16 8.69
N GLU A 12 -8.11 -16.60 9.27
CA GLU A 12 -8.03 -17.08 10.67
C GLU A 12 -7.49 -16.02 11.64
N ASP A 13 -6.66 -15.09 11.16
CA ASP A 13 -5.95 -14.13 12.03
C ASP A 13 -5.94 -12.72 11.42
N HIS A 14 -5.22 -12.52 10.32
CA HIS A 14 -5.09 -11.21 9.68
C HIS A 14 -5.28 -11.26 8.16
N CYS A 15 -6.13 -10.38 7.62
CA CYS A 15 -6.29 -10.12 6.20
C CYS A 15 -6.38 -8.60 5.96
N CYS A 16 -5.25 -7.91 6.11
CA CYS A 16 -5.15 -6.46 6.03
C CYS A 16 -4.34 -6.01 4.80
N SER A 17 -4.60 -4.79 4.32
CA SER A 17 -3.82 -4.12 3.25
C SER A 17 -3.68 -5.02 2.01
N GLY A 18 -2.47 -5.30 1.54
CA GLY A 18 -2.24 -6.15 0.37
C GLY A 18 -2.90 -7.54 0.44
N ALA A 19 -3.07 -8.12 1.63
CA ALA A 19 -3.80 -9.38 1.77
C ALA A 19 -5.29 -9.21 1.44
N TYR A 20 -5.91 -8.12 1.92
CA TYR A 20 -7.30 -7.81 1.60
C TYR A 20 -7.47 -7.47 0.11
N PHE A 21 -6.50 -6.78 -0.50
CA PHE A 21 -6.48 -6.53 -1.95
C PHE A 21 -6.56 -7.83 -2.75
N VAL A 22 -5.74 -8.82 -2.40
CA VAL A 22 -5.76 -10.14 -3.08
C VAL A 22 -7.04 -10.91 -2.76
N ALA A 23 -7.47 -10.91 -1.49
CA ALA A 23 -8.68 -11.62 -1.07
C ALA A 23 -9.95 -11.11 -1.78
N CYS A 24 -9.99 -9.84 -2.20
CA CYS A 24 -11.09 -9.31 -2.98
C CYS A 24 -11.26 -9.96 -4.36
N ALA A 25 -10.26 -10.68 -4.87
CA ALA A 25 -10.39 -11.45 -6.11
C ALA A 25 -11.08 -12.82 -5.91
N CYS A 26 -11.31 -13.24 -4.66
CA CYS A 26 -12.03 -14.48 -4.34
C CYS A 26 -13.55 -14.29 -4.40
N ASP A 27 -14.27 -15.35 -4.76
CA ASP A 27 -15.74 -15.36 -4.81
C ASP A 27 -16.34 -15.21 -3.40
N GLU A 28 -15.73 -15.86 -2.41
CA GLU A 28 -16.11 -15.78 -1.01
C GLU A 28 -14.89 -15.54 -0.11
N ILE A 29 -15.11 -14.77 0.96
CA ILE A 29 -14.15 -14.56 2.04
C ILE A 29 -14.86 -14.98 3.31
N LEU A 30 -14.37 -16.07 3.90
CA LEU A 30 -14.81 -16.63 5.17
C LEU A 30 -13.85 -16.15 6.25
N VAL A 31 -14.39 -15.62 7.34
CA VAL A 31 -13.62 -14.86 8.33
C VAL A 31 -14.03 -15.30 9.72
N ASP A 32 -13.04 -15.55 10.59
CA ASP A 32 -13.29 -15.73 12.02
C ASP A 32 -13.63 -14.38 12.68
N GLU A 33 -14.57 -14.36 13.63
CA GLU A 33 -15.06 -13.12 14.28
C GLU A 33 -13.93 -12.29 14.91
N VAL A 34 -12.86 -12.92 15.41
CA VAL A 34 -11.72 -12.21 16.02
C VAL A 34 -10.61 -11.89 15.03
N SER A 35 -10.74 -12.30 13.77
CA SER A 35 -9.79 -11.92 12.72
C SER A 35 -9.82 -10.42 12.44
N VAL A 36 -8.67 -9.87 12.06
CA VAL A 36 -8.52 -8.46 11.74
C VAL A 36 -8.38 -8.28 10.22
N LEU A 37 -9.22 -7.41 9.67
CA LEU A 37 -9.28 -7.09 8.25
C LEU A 37 -9.17 -5.58 8.02
N GLY A 38 -9.32 -5.16 6.77
CA GLY A 38 -9.28 -3.75 6.39
C GLY A 38 -7.85 -3.29 6.17
N SER A 39 -7.47 -2.16 6.78
CA SER A 39 -6.22 -1.45 6.44
C SER A 39 -6.11 -1.17 4.93
N ILE A 40 -7.24 -0.78 4.34
CA ILE A 40 -7.32 -0.46 2.91
C ILE A 40 -6.66 0.90 2.72
N GLY A 41 -5.46 0.87 2.16
CA GLY A 41 -4.60 2.02 2.02
C GLY A 41 -3.25 1.62 1.44
N VAL A 42 -2.50 2.62 1.01
CA VAL A 42 -1.15 2.43 0.46
C VAL A 42 -0.24 3.38 1.20
N ILE A 43 0.87 2.84 1.72
CA ILE A 43 1.90 3.63 2.37
C ILE A 43 3.24 3.33 1.73
N THR A 44 4.14 4.31 1.80
CA THR A 44 5.57 4.11 1.61
C THR A 44 6.26 4.80 2.77
N GLU A 45 7.29 4.17 3.31
CA GLU A 45 8.00 4.65 4.48
C GLU A 45 9.49 4.69 4.20
N SER A 46 10.15 5.74 4.70
CA SER A 46 11.60 5.87 4.69
C SER A 46 12.03 6.84 5.79
N PHE A 47 13.32 6.92 6.04
CA PHE A 47 13.91 7.86 6.99
C PHE A 47 14.91 8.75 6.26
N GLY A 48 14.99 10.02 6.64
CA GLY A 48 16.10 10.89 6.25
C GLY A 48 17.27 10.75 7.23
N ILE A 49 18.43 10.34 6.76
CA ILE A 49 19.66 10.21 7.56
C ILE A 49 20.84 11.00 6.99
N ASP A 50 20.58 11.90 6.03
CA ASP A 50 21.56 12.82 5.44
C ASP A 50 22.30 13.65 6.51
N GLN A 51 21.56 14.19 7.50
CA GLN A 51 22.15 14.96 8.60
C GLN A 51 23.02 14.11 9.53
N ALA A 52 22.66 12.83 9.72
CA ALA A 52 23.46 11.91 10.53
C ALA A 52 24.79 11.61 9.84
N LEU A 53 24.79 11.43 8.52
CA LEU A 53 26.03 11.27 7.74
C LEU A 53 26.91 12.51 7.80
N GLU A 54 26.33 13.70 7.68
CA GLU A 54 27.05 14.98 7.80
C GLU A 54 27.74 15.10 9.17
N ASN A 55 27.03 14.81 10.25
CA ASN A 55 27.57 14.83 11.61
C ASN A 55 28.69 13.82 11.85
N LEU A 56 28.65 12.68 11.15
CA LEU A 56 29.69 11.65 11.21
C LEU A 56 30.86 11.91 10.25
N GLY A 57 30.81 12.98 9.46
CA GLY A 57 31.82 13.29 8.44
C GLY A 57 31.83 12.29 7.28
N VAL A 58 30.72 11.61 7.02
CA VAL A 58 30.59 10.62 5.95
C VAL A 58 30.15 11.30 4.65
N ASP A 59 31.06 11.33 3.67
CA ASP A 59 30.78 11.80 2.31
C ASP A 59 30.15 10.68 1.47
N ARG A 60 28.87 10.84 1.12
CA ARG A 60 28.16 9.89 0.30
C ARG A 60 28.30 10.22 -1.19
N ARG A 61 28.88 9.29 -1.95
CA ARG A 61 29.11 9.42 -3.40
C ARG A 61 28.15 8.52 -4.17
N VAL A 62 27.11 9.10 -4.74
CA VAL A 62 26.19 8.38 -5.63
C VAL A 62 26.52 8.70 -7.07
N GLN A 63 26.75 7.67 -7.86
CA GLN A 63 26.84 7.77 -9.32
C GLN A 63 25.60 7.12 -9.90
N THR A 64 24.68 7.93 -10.41
CA THR A 64 23.53 7.44 -11.18
C THR A 64 23.86 7.55 -12.66
N ASN A 65 23.52 6.51 -13.44
CA ASN A 65 23.49 6.70 -14.88
C ASN A 65 22.30 7.59 -15.23
N THR A 66 22.47 8.46 -16.23
CA THR A 66 21.58 9.56 -16.60
C THR A 66 20.22 9.11 -17.19
N ALA A 67 19.77 7.87 -16.96
CA ALA A 67 18.56 7.33 -17.56
C ALA A 67 17.27 7.65 -16.78
N GLY A 68 17.32 8.32 -15.62
CA GLY A 68 16.09 8.72 -14.95
C GLY A 68 16.28 9.72 -13.82
N ARG A 69 15.69 10.92 -13.99
CA ARG A 69 15.51 11.95 -12.95
C ARG A 69 15.01 11.38 -11.61
N TRP A 70 14.28 10.27 -11.67
CA TRP A 70 13.66 9.59 -10.53
C TRP A 70 14.50 8.46 -9.93
N LYS A 71 15.66 8.08 -10.51
CA LYS A 71 16.49 6.92 -10.12
C LYS A 71 17.32 7.14 -8.82
N GLY A 72 16.80 7.99 -7.94
CA GLY A 72 17.28 8.26 -6.58
C GLY A 72 16.21 8.98 -5.75
N ALA A 73 14.96 9.00 -6.22
CA ALA A 73 13.85 9.50 -5.42
C ALA A 73 13.64 8.56 -4.21
N ASN A 74 13.26 9.13 -3.07
CA ASN A 74 13.11 8.44 -1.77
C ASN A 74 14.39 7.78 -1.25
N ASP A 75 15.54 8.28 -1.69
CA ASP A 75 16.82 7.87 -1.15
C ASP A 75 17.01 8.41 0.27
N PRO A 76 17.14 7.54 1.30
CA PRO A 76 17.17 7.96 2.69
C PRO A 76 18.42 8.77 3.07
N PHE A 77 19.46 8.71 2.25
CA PHE A 77 20.73 9.38 2.51
C PHE A 77 20.87 10.73 1.79
N SER A 78 19.83 11.16 1.07
CA SER A 78 19.78 12.46 0.40
C SER A 78 18.64 13.29 0.97
N LYS A 79 18.76 14.62 0.87
CA LYS A 79 17.64 15.51 1.17
C LYS A 79 16.45 15.19 0.26
N GLU A 80 15.29 15.00 0.86
CA GLU A 80 14.06 14.85 0.12
C GLU A 80 13.79 16.13 -0.70
N THR A 81 13.37 15.95 -1.95
CA THR A 81 13.02 17.05 -2.85
C THR A 81 11.50 17.13 -3.00
N LEU A 82 10.97 18.34 -3.23
CA LEU A 82 9.53 18.53 -3.48
C LEU A 82 9.06 17.72 -4.69
N ASP A 83 9.85 17.69 -5.76
CA ASP A 83 9.54 16.89 -6.96
C ASP A 83 9.52 15.39 -6.65
N GLY A 84 10.50 14.89 -5.90
CA GLY A 84 10.57 13.49 -5.48
C GLY A 84 9.38 13.09 -4.61
N ARG A 85 8.99 13.98 -3.69
CA ARG A 85 7.79 13.79 -2.86
C ARG A 85 6.53 13.77 -3.71
N ALA A 86 6.38 14.71 -4.64
CA ALA A 86 5.22 14.78 -5.53
C ALA A 86 5.11 13.54 -6.44
N GLN A 87 6.22 13.05 -6.98
CA GLN A 87 6.24 11.82 -7.77
C GLN A 87 5.85 10.60 -6.93
N THR A 88 6.29 10.54 -5.68
CA THR A 88 5.93 9.47 -4.76
C THR A 88 4.45 9.52 -4.40
N GLN A 89 3.92 10.70 -4.10
CA GLN A 89 2.50 10.90 -3.85
C GLN A 89 1.66 10.49 -5.07
N PHE A 90 2.07 10.86 -6.27
CA PHE A 90 1.40 10.43 -7.50
C PHE A 90 1.33 8.90 -7.62
N LEU A 91 2.40 8.18 -7.28
CA LEU A 91 2.38 6.72 -7.28
C LEU A 91 1.45 6.15 -6.21
N LEU A 92 1.50 6.69 -4.99
CA LEU A 92 0.61 6.28 -3.89
C LEU A 92 -0.86 6.49 -4.26
N ASP A 93 -1.22 7.66 -4.78
CA ASP A 93 -2.59 7.98 -5.18
C ASP A 93 -3.08 7.03 -6.27
N ARG A 94 -2.25 6.76 -7.29
CA ARG A 94 -2.58 5.82 -8.37
C ARG A 94 -2.75 4.39 -7.87
N THR A 95 -1.86 3.92 -7.00
CA THR A 95 -1.97 2.58 -6.40
C THR A 95 -3.21 2.48 -5.51
N PHE A 96 -3.51 3.53 -4.74
CA PHE A 96 -4.69 3.56 -3.90
C PHE A 96 -5.98 3.53 -4.71
N SER A 97 -6.09 4.32 -5.79
CA SER A 97 -7.25 4.24 -6.70
C SER A 97 -7.46 2.82 -7.24
N HIS A 98 -6.38 2.14 -7.66
CA HIS A 98 -6.49 0.78 -8.15
C HIS A 98 -6.88 -0.24 -7.07
N PHE A 99 -6.36 -0.08 -5.85
CA PHE A 99 -6.77 -0.88 -4.70
C PHE A 99 -8.28 -0.68 -4.43
N GLU A 100 -8.73 0.56 -4.34
CA GLU A 100 -10.13 0.90 -4.12
C GLU A 100 -11.04 0.30 -5.21
N GLU A 101 -10.66 0.41 -6.48
CA GLU A 101 -11.38 -0.18 -7.60
C GLU A 101 -11.51 -1.70 -7.47
N SER A 102 -10.42 -2.39 -7.12
CA SER A 102 -10.41 -3.86 -6.98
C SER A 102 -11.25 -4.31 -5.79
N VAL A 103 -11.21 -3.58 -4.69
CA VAL A 103 -12.04 -3.81 -3.50
C VAL A 103 -13.52 -3.62 -3.85
N ARG A 104 -13.87 -2.50 -4.51
CA ARG A 104 -15.25 -2.23 -4.96
C ARG A 104 -15.75 -3.31 -5.93
N ALA A 105 -14.92 -3.70 -6.91
CA ALA A 105 -15.28 -4.72 -7.89
C ALA A 105 -15.47 -6.11 -7.24
N GLY A 106 -14.58 -6.49 -6.31
CA GLY A 106 -14.58 -7.80 -5.68
C GLY A 106 -15.69 -8.00 -4.65
N ARG A 107 -16.11 -6.94 -3.95
CA ARG A 107 -17.08 -7.07 -2.85
C ARG A 107 -18.44 -6.47 -3.17
N GLY A 108 -18.54 -5.53 -4.11
CA GLY A 108 -19.80 -4.90 -4.52
C GLY A 108 -20.62 -4.40 -3.32
N ASP A 109 -21.91 -4.73 -3.28
CA ASP A 109 -22.84 -4.34 -2.21
C ASP A 109 -22.53 -4.98 -0.85
N ARG A 110 -21.66 -6.00 -0.80
CA ARG A 110 -21.20 -6.60 0.47
C ARG A 110 -20.27 -5.67 1.24
N LEU A 111 -19.70 -4.66 0.57
CA LEU A 111 -18.97 -3.59 1.24
C LEU A 111 -19.96 -2.57 1.82
N MET A 112 -20.03 -2.54 3.14
CA MET A 112 -20.65 -1.44 3.88
C MET A 112 -19.72 -0.20 3.86
N PHE A 113 -19.54 0.41 2.69
CA PHE A 113 -18.80 1.66 2.48
C PHE A 113 -19.55 2.83 3.14
N THR A 114 -18.99 3.38 4.21
CA THR A 114 -19.21 4.80 4.53
C THR A 114 -17.94 5.55 4.14
N GLU A 115 -18.03 6.80 3.67
CA GLU A 115 -16.84 7.62 3.34
C GLU A 115 -15.82 7.66 4.50
N ALA A 116 -16.29 7.51 5.74
CA ALA A 116 -15.48 7.45 6.96
C ALA A 116 -14.67 6.15 7.18
N LYS A 117 -14.81 5.13 6.31
CA LYS A 117 -14.12 3.82 6.44
C LYS A 117 -12.88 3.66 5.55
N LEU A 118 -12.62 4.58 4.61
CA LEU A 118 -11.39 4.60 3.81
C LEU A 118 -10.21 5.30 4.50
N GLU A 119 -10.20 5.33 5.83
CA GLU A 119 -9.10 5.87 6.64
C GLU A 119 -8.06 4.79 7.00
N ALA A 120 -7.91 3.75 6.18
CA ALA A 120 -7.07 2.59 6.44
C ALA A 120 -7.32 1.93 7.82
N LYS A 121 -8.57 1.99 8.32
CA LYS A 121 -8.95 1.38 9.60
C LYS A 121 -8.88 -0.14 9.54
N MET A 122 -8.41 -0.73 10.63
CA MET A 122 -8.56 -2.17 10.88
C MET A 122 -9.96 -2.43 11.44
N LEU A 123 -10.54 -3.56 11.07
CA LEU A 123 -11.89 -3.99 11.46
C LEU A 123 -11.83 -5.45 11.92
N LEU A 124 -12.70 -5.83 12.85
CA LEU A 124 -12.91 -7.25 13.20
C LEU A 124 -13.81 -7.93 12.16
N GLY A 125 -13.80 -9.27 12.14
CA GLY A 125 -14.50 -10.12 11.17
C GLY A 125 -16.03 -10.21 11.30
N GLU A 126 -16.65 -9.25 12.00
CA GLU A 126 -18.10 -9.18 12.27
C GLU A 126 -18.95 -8.82 11.05
#